data_AF-A0A9P4UXV1-F1
#
_entry.id   AF-A0A9P4UXV1-F1
#
_cell.length_a   1.000
_cell.length_b   1.000
_cell.length_c   1.000
_cell.angle_alpha   90.00
_cell.angle_beta   90.00
_cell.angle_gamma   90.00
#
_symmetry.space_group_name_H-M   'P 1'
#
loop_
_entity.id
_entity.type
_entity.pdbx_description
1 polymer ?
#
loop_
_entity_poly.entity_id
_entity_poly.type
_entity_poly.pdbx_seq_one_letter_code
_entity_poly.pdbx_strand_id
1 'polypeptide(L)'
;MADKRLTLAISSASPDPLGIAAVSGFYGQGACSGWYLTILASWYNLLGQPDAMRWPNMVAYLLATNWAAIDLFRQTSRYTNSSSHDDATKLLGSIAAATTITYWGLVHAISQFMLPQLYNHVKRESAFTSYTRPDWKFAALLVGSALPSMALTSLFTLNSQLWFAEQPSSHAVFGIAFEEALPVLYWDYIEADAHWLVLQAVPADWPSIEFHSTPFGRMDGDGFIYYC
;
A
#
# COMPACT_ATOMS: atom_id res chain seq x y z
N MET A 1 -31.87 -14.28 35.74
CA MET A 1 -30.50 -13.70 35.81
C MET A 1 -30.00 -13.61 34.39
N ALA A 2 -29.92 -12.41 33.83
CA ALA A 2 -29.42 -12.19 32.48
C ALA A 2 -27.90 -11.96 32.55
N ASP A 3 -27.14 -12.80 31.85
CA ASP A 3 -25.70 -12.66 31.70
C ASP A 3 -25.39 -11.34 30.99
N LYS A 4 -24.94 -10.36 31.78
CA LYS A 4 -24.42 -9.09 31.28
C LYS A 4 -23.03 -9.36 30.71
N ARG A 5 -22.97 -9.85 29.47
CA ARG A 5 -21.70 -9.99 28.74
C ARG A 5 -21.07 -8.60 28.66
N LEU A 6 -19.87 -8.46 29.24
CA LEU A 6 -19.00 -7.31 28.98
C LEU A 6 -18.64 -7.34 27.50
N THR A 7 -19.47 -6.74 26.66
CA THR A 7 -19.05 -6.25 25.35
C THR A 7 -18.27 -4.98 25.66
N LEU A 8 -16.96 -5.12 25.79
CA LEU A 8 -16.06 -3.98 25.77
C LEU A 8 -16.37 -3.25 24.46
N ALA A 9 -16.95 -2.05 24.54
CA ALA A 9 -17.17 -1.20 23.39
C ALA A 9 -15.79 -0.71 22.92
N ILE A 10 -15.03 -1.61 22.31
CA ILE A 10 -13.80 -1.30 21.57
C ILE A 10 -14.30 -0.69 20.26
N SER A 11 -14.77 0.54 20.34
CA SER A 11 -14.79 1.45 19.21
C SER A 11 -13.99 2.68 19.64
N SER A 12 -12.72 2.46 19.97
CA SER A 12 -11.70 3.50 20.02
C SER A 12 -11.20 3.87 18.63
N ALA A 13 -11.76 3.30 17.57
CA ALA A 13 -11.46 3.73 16.21
C ALA A 13 -11.99 5.16 16.03
N SER A 14 -11.06 6.07 15.72
CA SER A 14 -11.34 7.37 15.12
C SER A 14 -12.46 7.23 14.07
N PRO A 15 -13.35 8.22 13.88
CA PRO A 15 -14.30 8.20 12.77
C PRO A 15 -13.59 7.75 11.50
N ASP A 16 -14.11 6.71 10.84
CA ASP A 16 -13.58 6.13 9.60
C ASP A 16 -14.30 6.81 8.44
N PRO A 17 -13.79 7.95 7.92
CA PRO A 17 -14.51 8.77 6.95
C PRO A 17 -14.74 8.03 5.62
N LEU A 18 -13.86 7.07 5.29
CA LEU A 18 -13.99 6.26 4.08
C LEU A 18 -14.82 5.00 4.28
N GLY A 19 -15.06 4.57 5.52
CA GLY A 19 -15.80 3.35 5.82
C GLY A 19 -15.07 2.07 5.43
N ILE A 20 -13.73 2.09 5.39
CA ILE A 20 -12.90 0.92 5.07
C ILE A 20 -13.12 -0.20 6.10
N ALA A 21 -13.27 0.14 7.39
CA ALA A 21 -13.51 -0.81 8.46
C ALA A 21 -14.87 -1.52 8.34
N ALA A 22 -15.83 -0.91 7.63
CA ALA A 22 -17.13 -1.51 7.34
C ALA A 22 -17.08 -2.47 6.14
N VAL A 23 -15.99 -2.51 5.38
CA VAL A 23 -15.84 -3.42 4.24
C VAL A 23 -15.63 -4.84 4.74
N SER A 24 -16.63 -5.68 4.52
CA SER A 24 -16.60 -7.09 4.90
C SER A 24 -16.05 -7.98 3.77
N GLY A 25 -15.70 -9.23 4.09
CA GLY A 25 -15.27 -10.22 3.10
C GLY A 25 -13.78 -10.11 2.75
N PHE A 26 -13.46 -9.95 1.45
CA PHE A 26 -12.09 -10.01 0.94
C PHE A 26 -11.17 -8.91 1.51
N TYR A 27 -11.74 -7.78 1.92
CA TYR A 27 -10.98 -6.69 2.54
C TYR A 27 -11.13 -6.65 4.07
N GLY A 28 -11.80 -7.63 4.66
CA GLY A 28 -11.88 -7.74 6.12
C GLY A 28 -10.50 -7.95 6.74
N GLN A 29 -10.36 -7.59 8.02
CA GLN A 29 -9.08 -7.62 8.76
C GLN A 29 -8.32 -8.95 8.62
N GLY A 30 -9.02 -10.08 8.65
CA GLY A 30 -8.41 -11.41 8.50
C GLY A 30 -7.84 -11.67 7.11
N ALA A 31 -8.55 -11.27 6.06
CA ALA A 31 -8.10 -11.45 4.68
C ALA A 31 -6.92 -10.51 4.36
N CYS A 32 -6.97 -9.26 4.83
CA CYS A 32 -5.88 -8.31 4.71
C CYS A 32 -4.62 -8.81 5.43
N SER A 33 -4.77 -9.32 6.66
CA SER A 33 -3.66 -9.92 7.42
C SER A 33 -3.07 -11.14 6.71
N GLY A 34 -3.92 -12.01 6.16
CA GLY A 34 -3.49 -13.18 5.39
C GLY A 34 -2.70 -12.78 4.14
N TRP A 35 -3.20 -11.80 3.38
CA TRP A 35 -2.49 -11.24 2.23
C TRP A 35 -1.13 -10.65 2.63
N TYR A 36 -1.07 -9.85 3.70
CA TYR A 36 0.18 -9.28 4.19
C TYR A 36 1.19 -10.36 4.62
N LEU A 37 0.73 -11.41 5.31
CA LEU A 37 1.57 -12.56 5.66
C LEU A 37 2.12 -13.29 4.43
N THR A 38 1.34 -13.42 3.35
CA THR A 38 1.84 -14.01 2.09
C THR A 38 2.94 -13.15 1.45
N ILE A 39 2.82 -11.83 1.53
CA ILE A 39 3.88 -10.90 1.11
C ILE A 39 5.12 -11.11 1.97
N LEU A 40 5.01 -11.06 3.30
CA LEU A 40 6.16 -11.26 4.20
C LEU A 40 6.83 -12.62 3.98
N ALA A 41 6.03 -13.69 3.82
CA ALA A 41 6.55 -15.02 3.53
C ALA A 41 7.29 -15.04 2.18
N SER A 42 6.80 -14.35 1.15
CA SER A 42 7.49 -14.25 -0.14
C SER A 42 8.84 -13.52 -0.01
N TRP A 43 8.90 -12.45 0.78
CA TRP A 43 10.13 -11.72 1.10
C TRP A 43 11.14 -12.55 1.89
N TYR A 44 10.68 -13.24 2.94
CA TYR A 44 11.52 -14.11 3.75
C TYR A 44 12.21 -15.17 2.88
N ASN A 45 11.47 -15.76 1.92
CA ASN A 45 12.05 -16.72 0.99
C ASN A 45 13.06 -16.07 0.03
N LEU A 46 12.76 -14.87 -0.47
CA LEU A 46 13.66 -14.15 -1.38
C LEU A 46 14.99 -13.79 -0.72
N LEU A 47 14.96 -13.33 0.53
CA LEU A 47 16.15 -12.88 1.27
C LEU A 47 16.94 -14.04 1.89
N GLY A 48 16.25 -15.06 2.42
CA GLY A 48 16.91 -16.17 3.12
C GLY A 48 17.52 -17.20 2.17
N GLN A 49 16.81 -17.57 1.11
CA GLN A 49 17.25 -18.59 0.15
C GLN A 49 16.71 -18.24 -1.25
N PRO A 50 17.38 -17.36 -2.01
CA PRO A 50 16.90 -16.86 -3.31
C PRO A 50 16.53 -17.98 -4.28
N ASP A 51 17.30 -19.07 -4.26
CA ASP A 51 17.09 -20.23 -5.11
C ASP A 51 15.92 -21.12 -4.65
N ALA A 52 15.57 -21.09 -3.35
CA ALA A 52 14.51 -21.88 -2.76
C ALA A 52 13.17 -21.13 -2.66
N MET A 53 13.03 -20.00 -3.39
CA MET A 53 11.82 -19.19 -3.39
C MET A 53 10.57 -20.06 -3.60
N ARG A 54 9.77 -20.20 -2.53
CA ARG A 54 8.59 -21.05 -2.53
C ARG A 54 7.48 -20.39 -3.35
N TRP A 55 7.27 -20.94 -4.54
CA TRP A 55 6.29 -20.46 -5.51
C TRP A 55 4.87 -20.21 -4.96
N PRO A 56 4.32 -21.05 -4.06
CA PRO A 56 2.96 -20.87 -3.56
C PRO A 56 2.73 -19.51 -2.89
N ASN A 57 3.72 -18.97 -2.17
CA ASN A 57 3.57 -17.69 -1.48
C ASN A 57 3.49 -16.53 -2.47
N MET A 58 4.33 -16.56 -3.51
CA MET A 58 4.31 -15.56 -4.58
C MET A 58 2.98 -15.59 -5.33
N VAL A 59 2.53 -16.80 -5.71
CA VAL A 59 1.26 -16.96 -6.43
C VAL A 59 0.08 -16.50 -5.58
N ALA A 60 0.06 -16.84 -4.30
CA ALA A 60 -1.03 -16.44 -3.40
C ALA A 60 -1.19 -14.92 -3.33
N TYR A 61 -0.10 -14.17 -3.11
CA TYR A 61 -0.21 -12.72 -3.03
C TYR A 61 -0.49 -12.10 -4.41
N LEU A 62 0.07 -12.64 -5.50
CA LEU A 62 -0.22 -12.15 -6.85
C LEU A 62 -1.69 -12.35 -7.21
N LEU A 63 -2.28 -13.51 -6.90
CA LEU A 63 -3.70 -13.77 -7.12
C LEU A 63 -4.58 -12.81 -6.32
N ALA A 64 -4.26 -12.59 -5.05
CA ALA A 64 -4.97 -11.61 -4.22
C ALA A 64 -4.87 -10.18 -4.77
N THR A 65 -3.68 -9.77 -5.22
CA THR A 65 -3.44 -8.44 -5.79
C THR A 65 -4.18 -8.26 -7.13
N ASN A 66 -4.16 -9.29 -7.99
CA ASN A 66 -4.91 -9.27 -9.25
C ASN A 66 -6.42 -9.27 -9.02
N TRP A 67 -6.90 -10.01 -8.00
CA TRP A 67 -8.31 -9.99 -7.62
C TRP A 67 -8.75 -8.60 -7.15
N ALA A 68 -7.94 -7.95 -6.30
CA ALA A 68 -8.16 -6.58 -5.88
C ALA A 68 -8.19 -5.60 -7.07
N ALA A 69 -7.33 -5.79 -8.07
CA ALA A 69 -7.32 -4.97 -9.28
C ALA A 69 -8.60 -5.13 -10.12
N ILE A 70 -9.09 -6.37 -10.31
CA ILE A 70 -10.37 -6.63 -10.99
C ILE A 70 -11.52 -5.97 -10.23
N ASP A 71 -11.52 -6.13 -8.92
CA ASP A 71 -12.56 -5.58 -8.08
C ASP A 71 -12.54 -4.04 -8.09
N LEU A 72 -11.35 -3.42 -8.09
CA LEU A 72 -11.18 -1.98 -8.28
C LEU A 72 -11.83 -1.48 -9.57
N PHE A 73 -11.61 -2.16 -10.71
CA PHE A 73 -12.30 -1.83 -11.96
C PHE A 73 -13.83 -1.92 -11.83
N ARG A 74 -14.32 -3.02 -11.24
CA ARG A 74 -15.77 -3.26 -11.09
C ARG A 74 -16.42 -2.20 -10.22
N GLN A 75 -15.78 -1.86 -9.10
CA GLN A 75 -16.30 -0.88 -8.17
C GLN A 75 -16.23 0.55 -8.74
N THR A 76 -15.14 0.90 -9.42
CA THR A 76 -15.01 2.20 -10.10
C THR A 76 -16.11 2.35 -11.17
N SER A 77 -16.37 1.30 -11.95
CA SER A 77 -17.46 1.29 -12.92
C SER A 77 -18.85 1.44 -12.27
N ARG A 78 -19.08 0.83 -11.10
CA ARG A 78 -20.32 1.03 -10.34
C ARG A 78 -20.45 2.46 -9.82
N TYR A 79 -19.35 3.02 -9.33
CA TYR A 79 -19.29 4.40 -8.84
C TYR A 79 -19.67 5.39 -9.93
N THR A 80 -19.08 5.28 -11.13
CA THR A 80 -19.40 6.16 -12.27
C THR A 80 -20.84 6.06 -12.75
N ASN A 81 -21.49 4.91 -12.52
CA ASN A 81 -22.88 4.66 -12.91
C ASN A 81 -23.88 4.84 -11.76
N SER A 82 -23.44 5.31 -10.59
CA SER A 82 -24.30 5.49 -9.43
C SER A 82 -25.22 6.70 -9.65
N SER A 83 -26.53 6.50 -9.49
CA SER A 83 -27.54 7.54 -9.65
C SER A 83 -27.80 8.34 -8.37
N SER A 84 -27.36 7.84 -7.22
CA SER A 84 -27.55 8.47 -5.91
C SER A 84 -26.20 8.72 -5.22
N HIS A 85 -26.14 9.83 -4.45
CA HIS A 85 -24.95 10.18 -3.67
C HIS A 85 -24.69 9.17 -2.55
N ASP A 86 -25.74 8.64 -1.93
CA ASP A 86 -25.63 7.64 -0.87
C ASP A 86 -25.02 6.32 -1.36
N ASP A 87 -25.38 5.89 -2.58
CA ASP A 87 -24.80 4.67 -3.17
C ASP A 87 -23.33 4.88 -3.58
N ALA A 88 -23.01 6.06 -4.12
CA ALA A 88 -21.64 6.43 -4.45
C ALA A 88 -20.74 6.44 -3.20
N THR A 89 -21.23 7.00 -2.09
CA THR A 89 -20.50 7.08 -0.81
C THR A 89 -20.19 5.69 -0.24
N LYS A 90 -21.14 4.73 -0.33
CA LYS A 90 -20.92 3.35 0.13
C LYS A 90 -19.84 2.62 -0.66
N LEU A 91 -19.60 3.00 -1.91
CA LEU A 91 -18.58 2.39 -2.77
C LEU A 91 -17.17 2.92 -2.46
N LEU A 92 -17.04 4.11 -1.86
CA LEU A 92 -15.73 4.73 -1.60
C LEU A 92 -14.82 3.86 -0.73
N GLY A 93 -15.33 3.33 0.38
CA GLY A 93 -14.53 2.46 1.26
C GLY A 93 -14.05 1.19 0.59
N SER A 94 -14.90 0.60 -0.26
CA SER A 94 -14.56 -0.61 -0.99
C SER A 94 -13.55 -0.33 -2.12
N ILE A 95 -13.63 0.86 -2.76
CA ILE A 95 -12.66 1.32 -3.77
C ILE A 95 -11.31 1.60 -3.09
N ALA A 96 -11.31 2.31 -1.96
CA ALA A 96 -10.11 2.62 -1.20
C ALA A 96 -9.39 1.35 -0.72
N ALA A 97 -10.14 0.36 -0.22
CA ALA A 97 -9.58 -0.93 0.16
C ALA A 97 -8.96 -1.67 -1.04
N ALA A 98 -9.66 -1.73 -2.18
CA ALA A 98 -9.16 -2.37 -3.40
C ALA A 98 -7.90 -1.68 -3.94
N THR A 99 -7.90 -0.35 -3.95
CA THR A 99 -6.74 0.49 -4.32
C THR A 99 -5.55 0.22 -3.42
N THR A 100 -5.76 0.15 -2.10
CA THR A 100 -4.70 -0.11 -1.11
C THR A 100 -3.99 -1.43 -1.37
N ILE A 101 -4.76 -2.52 -1.50
CA ILE A 101 -4.21 -3.86 -1.75
C ILE A 101 -3.49 -3.91 -3.11
N THR A 102 -4.08 -3.28 -4.12
CA THR A 102 -3.54 -3.26 -5.49
C THR A 102 -2.23 -2.47 -5.56
N TYR A 103 -2.17 -1.31 -4.92
CA TYR A 103 -0.99 -0.45 -4.85
C TYR A 103 0.17 -1.12 -4.13
N TRP A 104 -0.04 -1.54 -2.87
CA TRP A 104 1.03 -2.15 -2.08
C TRP A 104 1.47 -3.49 -2.67
N GLY A 105 0.55 -4.27 -3.24
CA GLY A 105 0.89 -5.50 -3.96
C GLY A 105 1.77 -5.23 -5.18
N LEU A 106 1.50 -4.16 -5.93
CA LEU A 106 2.34 -3.74 -7.07
C LEU A 106 3.72 -3.25 -6.61
N VAL A 107 3.79 -2.42 -5.55
CA VAL A 107 5.06 -1.96 -4.97
C VAL A 107 5.95 -3.13 -4.56
N HIS A 108 5.38 -4.13 -3.89
CA HIS A 108 6.12 -5.33 -3.51
C HIS A 108 6.52 -6.18 -4.72
N ALA A 109 5.67 -6.33 -5.74
CA ALA A 109 6.02 -7.06 -6.95
C ALA A 109 7.20 -6.40 -7.70
N ILE A 110 7.20 -5.07 -7.84
CA ILE A 110 8.30 -4.30 -8.45
C ILE A 110 9.56 -4.44 -7.61
N SER A 111 9.46 -4.33 -6.29
CA SER A 111 10.61 -4.44 -5.39
C SER A 111 11.25 -5.84 -5.43
N GLN A 112 10.43 -6.89 -5.46
CA GLN A 112 10.88 -8.28 -5.63
C GLN A 112 11.46 -8.55 -7.03
N PHE A 113 11.05 -7.80 -8.04
CA PHE A 113 11.67 -7.82 -9.36
C PHE A 113 13.04 -7.14 -9.36
N MET A 114 13.17 -5.98 -8.73
CA MET A 114 14.38 -5.14 -8.79
C MET A 114 15.51 -5.62 -7.87
N LEU A 115 15.20 -6.02 -6.62
CA LEU A 115 16.23 -6.31 -5.63
C LEU A 115 17.15 -7.48 -6.00
N PRO A 116 16.68 -8.61 -6.55
CA PRO A 116 17.57 -9.67 -7.00
C PRO A 116 18.51 -9.22 -8.13
N GLN A 117 18.02 -8.35 -9.03
CA GLN A 117 18.83 -7.79 -10.11
C GLN A 117 19.91 -6.87 -9.54
N LEU A 118 19.55 -6.01 -8.59
CA LEU A 118 20.49 -5.13 -7.91
C LEU A 118 21.54 -5.91 -7.11
N TYR A 119 21.11 -6.92 -6.35
CA TYR A 119 22.00 -7.79 -5.58
C TYR A 119 22.98 -8.53 -6.49
N ASN A 120 22.50 -9.09 -7.60
CA ASN A 120 23.35 -9.75 -8.59
C ASN A 120 24.29 -8.78 -9.30
N HIS A 121 23.87 -7.54 -9.54
CA HIS A 121 24.72 -6.51 -10.13
C HIS A 121 25.90 -6.16 -9.20
N VAL A 122 25.62 -5.88 -7.93
CA VAL A 122 26.64 -5.60 -6.90
C VAL A 122 27.58 -6.78 -6.70
N LYS A 123 27.04 -8.01 -6.68
CA LYS A 123 27.87 -9.22 -6.49
C LYS A 123 28.68 -9.58 -7.74
N ARG A 124 28.18 -9.33 -8.96
CA ARG A 124 28.89 -9.66 -10.21
C ARG A 124 30.21 -8.92 -10.40
N GLU A 125 30.35 -7.73 -9.85
CA GLU A 125 31.64 -7.03 -9.85
C GLU A 125 32.73 -7.82 -9.11
N SER A 126 32.36 -8.75 -8.22
CA SER A 126 33.28 -9.60 -7.46
C SER A 126 33.53 -10.99 -8.05
N ALA A 127 32.70 -11.47 -8.99
CA ALA A 127 32.81 -12.83 -9.55
C ALA A 127 32.33 -12.90 -11.01
N PHE A 128 33.28 -13.06 -11.94
CA PHE A 128 33.08 -13.16 -13.39
C PHE A 128 32.57 -14.55 -13.84
N THR A 129 31.46 -15.06 -13.29
CA THR A 129 30.88 -16.31 -13.83
C THR A 129 29.36 -16.39 -13.78
N SER A 130 28.85 -16.84 -14.92
CA SER A 130 27.55 -17.44 -15.22
C SER A 130 26.32 -16.53 -15.30
N TYR A 131 25.84 -16.47 -16.54
CA TYR A 131 24.55 -15.95 -16.97
C TYR A 131 23.45 -16.91 -16.51
N THR A 132 22.76 -16.57 -15.42
CA THR A 132 21.57 -17.30 -14.98
C THR A 132 20.46 -17.11 -16.01
N ARG A 133 19.89 -18.23 -16.47
CA ARG A 133 18.74 -18.26 -17.38
C ARG A 133 17.62 -17.35 -16.85
N PRO A 134 16.79 -16.76 -17.74
CA PRO A 134 15.62 -16.00 -17.30
C PRO A 134 14.76 -16.90 -16.42
N ASP A 135 14.72 -16.58 -15.11
CA ASP A 135 13.89 -17.31 -14.15
C ASP A 135 12.44 -16.96 -14.47
N TRP A 136 11.66 -17.97 -14.84
CA TRP A 136 10.23 -17.88 -15.13
C TRP A 136 9.45 -17.18 -14.01
N LYS A 137 9.99 -17.15 -12.77
CA LYS A 137 9.47 -16.34 -11.66
C LYS A 137 9.40 -14.84 -12.00
N PHE A 138 10.40 -14.30 -12.70
CA PHE A 138 10.37 -12.90 -13.16
C PHE A 138 9.27 -12.67 -14.18
N ALA A 139 9.06 -13.63 -15.10
CA ALA A 139 7.95 -13.57 -16.04
C ALA A 139 6.61 -13.61 -15.31
N ALA A 140 6.46 -14.44 -14.28
CA ALA A 140 5.25 -14.51 -13.47
C ALA A 140 4.98 -13.20 -12.70
N LEU A 141 6.01 -12.56 -12.13
CA LEU A 141 5.89 -11.26 -11.48
C LEU A 141 5.49 -10.17 -12.49
N LEU A 142 6.15 -10.13 -13.66
CA LEU A 142 5.86 -9.14 -14.69
C LEU A 142 4.44 -9.28 -15.21
N VAL A 143 4.03 -10.49 -15.59
CA VAL A 143 2.66 -10.78 -16.06
C VAL A 143 1.65 -10.51 -14.95
N GLY A 144 1.94 -10.94 -13.71
CA GLY A 144 1.08 -10.72 -12.55
C GLY A 144 0.95 -9.25 -12.13
N SER A 145 1.90 -8.40 -12.51
CA SER A 145 1.89 -6.95 -12.23
C SER A 145 1.14 -6.11 -13.26
N ALA A 146 0.83 -6.68 -14.43
CA ALA A 146 0.20 -5.95 -15.53
C ALA A 146 -1.20 -5.44 -15.16
N LEU A 147 -2.05 -6.30 -14.59
CA LEU A 147 -3.43 -5.94 -14.27
C LEU A 147 -3.53 -4.92 -13.11
N PRO A 148 -2.79 -5.06 -11.99
CA PRO A 148 -2.68 -4.00 -10.98
C PRO A 148 -2.24 -2.65 -11.56
N SER A 149 -1.25 -2.65 -12.45
CA SER A 149 -0.77 -1.44 -13.10
C SER A 149 -1.84 -0.77 -13.96
N MET A 150 -2.59 -1.56 -14.75
CA MET A 150 -3.71 -1.06 -15.55
C MET A 150 -4.83 -0.48 -14.66
N ALA A 151 -5.16 -1.16 -13.56
CA ALA A 151 -6.20 -0.72 -12.64
C ALA A 151 -5.86 0.63 -12.00
N LEU A 152 -4.65 0.78 -11.46
CA LEU A 152 -4.20 2.04 -10.88
C LEU A 152 -4.09 3.16 -11.91
N THR A 153 -3.59 2.85 -13.11
CA THR A 153 -3.52 3.84 -14.22
C THR A 153 -4.92 4.31 -14.61
N SER A 154 -5.90 3.41 -14.67
CA SER A 154 -7.28 3.76 -15.00
C SER A 154 -7.91 4.66 -13.94
N LEU A 155 -7.68 4.36 -12.65
CA LEU A 155 -8.16 5.17 -11.53
C LEU A 155 -7.52 6.56 -11.55
N PHE A 156 -6.20 6.64 -11.76
CA PHE A 156 -5.49 7.90 -11.90
C PHE A 156 -6.03 8.74 -13.07
N THR A 157 -6.28 8.10 -14.22
CA THR A 157 -6.83 8.78 -15.39
C THR A 157 -8.22 9.35 -15.09
N LEU A 158 -9.10 8.55 -14.47
CA LEU A 158 -10.44 8.98 -14.07
C LEU A 158 -10.39 10.18 -13.10
N ASN A 159 -9.51 10.12 -12.09
CA ASN A 159 -9.31 11.22 -11.15
C ASN A 159 -8.80 12.49 -11.84
N SER A 160 -7.84 12.35 -12.75
CA SER A 160 -7.33 13.49 -13.50
C SER A 160 -8.42 14.15 -14.35
N GLN A 161 -9.31 13.35 -14.96
CA GLN A 161 -10.42 13.88 -15.74
C GLN A 161 -11.42 14.64 -14.87
N LEU A 162 -11.76 14.11 -13.69
CA LEU A 162 -12.64 14.79 -12.74
C LEU A 162 -12.04 16.11 -12.27
N TRP A 163 -10.74 16.10 -11.94
CA TRP A 163 -10.00 17.29 -11.51
C TRP A 163 -10.03 18.41 -12.56
N PHE A 164 -9.89 18.07 -13.85
CA PHE A 164 -9.92 19.07 -14.92
C PHE A 164 -11.34 19.46 -15.36
N ALA A 165 -12.35 18.61 -15.13
CA ALA A 165 -13.73 18.86 -15.49
C ALA A 165 -14.45 19.76 -14.47
N GLU A 166 -14.10 19.69 -13.19
CA GLU A 166 -14.62 20.58 -12.17
C GLU A 166 -13.92 21.95 -12.22
N GLN A 167 -14.61 22.96 -12.75
CA GLN A 167 -14.34 24.35 -12.33
C GLN A 167 -14.52 24.46 -10.80
N PRO A 168 -13.81 25.36 -10.12
CA PRO A 168 -13.72 25.40 -8.66
C PRO A 168 -15.05 25.83 -8.02
N SER A 169 -16.01 24.91 -7.96
CA SER A 169 -17.27 25.08 -7.24
C SER A 169 -17.27 24.10 -6.06
N SER A 170 -16.57 24.48 -4.99
CA SER A 170 -16.73 24.11 -3.56
C SER A 170 -17.15 22.68 -3.11
N HIS A 171 -17.28 21.70 -3.99
CA HIS A 171 -17.79 20.35 -3.73
C HIS A 171 -16.91 19.28 -4.38
N ALA A 172 -15.62 19.55 -4.53
CA ALA A 172 -14.61 18.57 -4.95
C ALA A 172 -14.38 17.53 -3.84
N VAL A 173 -15.39 16.71 -3.58
CA VAL A 173 -15.37 15.61 -2.60
C VAL A 173 -14.28 14.60 -2.96
N PHE A 174 -13.96 14.47 -4.25
CA PHE A 174 -12.87 13.59 -4.70
C PHE A 174 -11.47 14.22 -4.58
N GLY A 175 -11.34 15.55 -4.58
CA GLY A 175 -10.03 16.21 -4.52
C GLY A 175 -9.37 16.09 -3.15
N ILE A 176 -10.14 16.28 -2.07
CA ILE A 176 -9.64 16.25 -0.69
C ILE A 176 -9.59 14.81 -0.16
N ALA A 177 -10.64 14.01 -0.40
CA ALA A 177 -10.70 12.64 0.10
C ALA A 177 -9.76 11.69 -0.63
N PHE A 178 -9.32 11.98 -1.87
CA PHE A 178 -8.40 11.10 -2.59
C PHE A 178 -6.93 11.31 -2.21
N GLU A 179 -6.52 12.53 -1.85
CA GLU A 179 -5.21 12.77 -1.22
C GLU A 179 -5.12 12.02 0.12
N GLU A 180 -6.20 11.99 0.90
CA GLU A 180 -6.34 11.16 2.11
C GLU A 180 -6.48 9.66 1.79
N ALA A 181 -7.06 9.28 0.64
CA ALA A 181 -7.22 7.89 0.22
C ALA A 181 -5.99 7.30 -0.50
N LEU A 182 -4.93 8.09 -0.71
CA LEU A 182 -3.67 7.53 -1.18
C LEU A 182 -3.17 6.53 -0.13
N PRO A 183 -2.84 5.27 -0.52
CA PRO A 183 -2.43 4.21 0.43
C PRO A 183 -1.19 4.51 1.27
N VAL A 184 -0.55 5.66 1.04
CA VAL A 184 0.63 6.17 1.73
C VAL A 184 0.27 6.96 2.99
N LEU A 185 -0.99 7.40 3.17
CA LEU A 185 -1.32 8.41 4.20
C LEU A 185 -2.50 8.07 5.12
N TYR A 186 -3.02 6.84 5.15
CA TYR A 186 -3.97 6.40 6.19
C TYR A 186 -3.30 6.12 7.56
N TRP A 187 -2.23 6.85 7.83
CA TRP A 187 -1.37 6.69 8.99
C TRP A 187 -1.20 8.03 9.69
N ASP A 188 -2.33 8.66 10.06
CA ASP A 188 -2.40 9.83 10.94
C ASP A 188 -1.63 9.68 12.28
N TYR A 189 -1.08 8.50 12.58
CA TYR A 189 -0.25 8.22 13.76
C TYR A 189 1.18 7.71 13.47
N ILE A 190 1.57 7.46 12.21
CA ILE A 190 2.94 7.03 11.86
C ILE A 190 3.81 8.18 11.31
N GLU A 191 3.24 9.38 11.13
CA GLU A 191 3.97 10.49 10.51
C GLU A 191 5.15 11.07 11.30
N ALA A 192 5.30 10.82 12.60
CA ALA A 192 6.44 11.36 13.36
C ALA A 192 7.63 10.39 13.49
N ASP A 193 7.41 9.19 14.02
CA ASP A 193 8.52 8.39 14.57
C ASP A 193 9.04 7.30 13.62
N ALA A 194 8.20 6.68 12.79
CA ALA A 194 8.67 5.63 11.88
C ALA A 194 9.38 6.21 10.64
N HIS A 195 8.93 7.37 10.14
CA HIS A 195 9.68 8.14 9.15
C HIS A 195 11.08 8.50 9.68
N TRP A 196 11.17 8.90 10.95
CA TRP A 196 12.45 9.20 11.60
C TRP A 196 13.32 7.95 11.78
N LEU A 197 12.76 6.81 12.18
CA LEU A 197 13.48 5.53 12.30
C LEU A 197 13.98 4.98 10.96
N VAL A 198 13.24 5.15 9.87
CA VAL A 198 13.67 4.75 8.52
C VAL A 198 14.77 5.69 8.00
N LEU A 199 14.71 6.99 8.35
CA LEU A 199 15.78 7.95 8.07
C LEU A 199 17.04 7.70 8.93
N GLN A 200 16.88 7.20 10.16
CA GLN A 200 17.99 6.80 11.04
C GLN A 200 18.57 5.41 10.73
N ALA A 201 17.80 4.54 10.08
CA ALA A 201 18.25 3.20 9.65
C ALA A 201 19.10 3.23 8.38
N VAL A 202 19.30 4.40 7.76
CA VAL A 202 20.32 4.61 6.74
C VAL A 202 21.70 4.53 7.43
N PRO A 203 22.58 3.58 7.04
CA PRO A 203 23.90 3.47 7.64
C PRO A 203 24.67 4.79 7.51
N ALA A 204 25.39 5.19 8.56
CA ALA A 204 26.22 6.40 8.61
C ALA A 204 27.35 6.44 7.55
N ASP A 205 27.51 5.36 6.77
CA ASP A 205 28.60 5.14 5.83
C ASP A 205 28.24 5.55 4.38
N TRP A 206 27.06 6.16 4.17
CA TRP A 206 26.64 6.64 2.84
C TRP A 206 27.36 7.95 2.48
N PRO A 207 27.92 8.12 1.27
CA PRO A 207 28.70 9.29 0.91
C PRO A 207 27.85 10.55 1.03
N SER A 208 28.27 11.44 1.94
CA SER A 208 27.57 12.66 2.32
C SER A 208 27.41 13.60 1.13
N ILE A 209 26.18 13.71 0.61
CA ILE A 209 25.75 14.86 -0.18
C ILE A 209 25.52 15.98 0.83
N GLU A 210 26.41 16.97 0.86
CA GLU A 210 26.31 18.15 1.72
C GLU A 210 25.06 18.97 1.34
N PHE A 211 23.98 18.79 2.08
CA PHE A 211 22.86 19.73 2.08
C PHE A 211 23.12 20.80 3.14
N HIS A 212 23.38 22.03 2.70
CA HIS A 212 23.40 23.21 3.56
C HIS A 212 22.00 23.44 4.15
N SER A 213 21.78 23.02 5.40
CA SER A 213 20.61 23.38 6.19
C SER A 213 20.87 24.69 6.94
N THR A 214 19.99 25.67 6.72
CA THR A 214 19.86 26.86 7.58
C THR A 214 19.19 26.46 8.91
N PRO A 215 19.65 26.98 10.07
CA PRO A 215 19.14 26.56 11.38
C PRO A 215 17.77 27.17 11.66
N PHE A 216 16.73 26.34 11.75
CA PHE A 216 15.45 26.70 12.37
C PHE A 216 15.52 26.49 13.89
N GLY A 217 14.94 27.45 14.61
CA GLY A 217 15.11 27.66 16.04
C GLY A 217 14.62 26.53 16.95
N ARG A 218 15.32 26.43 18.08
CA ARG A 218 15.03 25.62 19.26
C ARG A 218 13.69 26.05 19.88
N MET A 219 12.72 25.14 20.00
CA MET A 219 11.61 25.28 20.94
C MET A 219 11.92 24.44 22.18
N ASP A 220 12.07 25.12 23.31
CA ASP A 220 12.20 24.53 24.64
C ASP A 220 10.80 24.32 25.25
N GLY A 221 10.62 23.18 25.92
CA GLY A 221 9.72 23.02 27.08
C GLY A 221 8.23 22.86 26.81
N ASP A 222 7.73 21.62 26.80
CA ASP A 222 6.98 21.04 27.93
C ASP A 222 6.05 19.88 27.50
N GLY A 223 6.31 18.70 28.06
CA GLY A 223 5.30 17.69 28.39
C GLY A 223 4.65 16.89 27.26
N PHE A 224 5.28 15.79 26.85
CA PHE A 224 4.55 14.69 26.19
C PHE A 224 3.91 13.77 27.24
N ILE A 225 2.58 13.76 27.28
CA ILE A 225 1.78 12.75 27.99
C ILE A 225 1.59 11.58 27.02
N TYR A 226 2.19 10.44 27.35
CA TYR A 226 1.93 9.18 26.64
C TYR A 226 0.54 8.67 27.01
N TYR A 227 -0.34 8.56 26.01
CA TYR A 227 -1.53 7.73 26.10
C TYR A 227 -1.26 6.45 25.32
N CYS A 228 -1.42 5.31 25.99
CA CYS A 228 -1.48 3.99 25.36
C CYS A 228 -2.74 3.82 24.52
#